data_AF-A0A7S2JI16-F1
#
_entry.id   AF-A0A7S2JI16-F1
#
_cell.length_a   1.000
_cell.length_b   1.000
_cell.length_c   1.000
_cell.angle_alpha   90.00
_cell.angle_beta   90.00
_cell.angle_gamma   90.00
#
_symmetry.space_group_name_H-M   'P 1'
#
loop_
_entity.id
_entity.type
_entity.pdbx_description
1 polymer ?
#
loop_
_entity_poly.entity_id
_entity_poly.type
_entity_poly.pdbx_seq_one_letter_code
_entity_poly.pdbx_strand_id
1 'polypeptide(L)'
;DILVVLCDWMSLVIGLSNSDTIKIVRFTKLGRVIRVVGMMRMVRVIRIAEEYANMWLSEASQLACRVVLIILSIMWAAHFLSCVWFFIGMNVEVSDTGASWFEGAAVQVQGESLSLRDAGVVYQYSVSFHWAISQIALGAIDTM
;
A
#
# COMPACT_ATOMS: atom_id res chain seq x y z
N ASP A 1 8.06 13.71 -12.46
CA ASP A 1 6.78 13.72 -13.20
C ASP A 1 6.81 13.03 -14.52
N ILE A 2 7.66 13.51 -15.42
CA ILE A 2 7.77 13.03 -16.79
C ILE A 2 8.01 11.51 -16.83
N LEU A 3 8.91 10.97 -16.00
CA LEU A 3 9.15 9.52 -15.92
C LEU A 3 7.90 8.71 -15.52
N VAL A 4 7.08 9.21 -14.61
CA VAL A 4 5.87 8.51 -14.13
C VAL A 4 4.77 8.58 -15.17
N VAL A 5 4.58 9.74 -15.81
CA VAL A 5 3.65 9.92 -16.92
C VAL A 5 4.06 9.01 -18.09
N LEU A 6 5.36 8.96 -18.43
CA LEU A 6 5.89 8.06 -19.44
C LEU A 6 5.67 6.58 -19.08
N CYS A 7 5.85 6.19 -17.81
CA CYS A 7 5.50 4.84 -17.35
C CYS A 7 4.01 4.53 -17.50
N ASP A 8 3.13 5.50 -17.25
CA ASP A 8 1.67 5.37 -17.37
C ASP A 8 1.27 5.18 -18.85
N TRP A 9 1.79 6.03 -19.74
CA TRP A 9 1.60 5.92 -21.19
C TRP A 9 2.16 4.61 -21.74
N MET A 10 3.35 4.18 -21.29
CA MET A 10 3.91 2.88 -21.68
C MET A 10 3.04 1.72 -21.20
N SER A 11 2.51 1.77 -19.98
CA SER A 11 1.59 0.73 -19.47
C SER A 11 0.30 0.66 -20.29
N LEU A 12 -0.21 1.81 -20.74
CA LEU A 12 -1.43 1.91 -21.55
C LEU A 12 -1.19 1.36 -22.97
N VAL A 13 -0.05 1.70 -23.57
CA VAL A 13 0.37 1.19 -24.89
C VAL A 13 0.59 -0.33 -24.87
N ILE A 14 1.23 -0.86 -23.83
CA ILE A 14 1.43 -2.31 -23.65
C ILE A 14 0.10 -3.04 -23.43
N GLY A 15 -0.87 -2.41 -22.75
CA GLY A 15 -2.21 -2.97 -22.56
C GLY A 15 -3.04 -3.07 -23.85
N LEU A 16 -2.75 -2.21 -24.84
CA LEU A 16 -3.45 -2.17 -26.13
C LEU A 16 -2.82 -3.10 -27.18
N SER A 17 -1.57 -3.55 -27.02
CA SER A 17 -0.84 -4.37 -27.99
C SER A 17 -1.00 -5.89 -27.79
N ASN A 18 -2.16 -6.35 -27.30
CA ASN A 18 -2.41 -7.76 -26.95
C ASN A 18 -2.57 -8.68 -28.18
N SER A 19 -1.46 -9.09 -28.80
CA SER A 19 -1.48 -10.17 -29.81
C SER A 19 -0.47 -11.32 -29.60
N ASP A 20 0.52 -11.24 -28.69
CA ASP A 20 1.49 -12.35 -28.50
C ASP A 20 1.70 -12.76 -27.03
N THR A 21 1.07 -13.87 -26.66
CA THR A 21 0.80 -14.32 -25.28
C THR A 21 2.02 -14.81 -24.47
N ILE A 22 3.20 -14.99 -25.06
CA ILE A 22 4.28 -15.77 -24.40
C ILE A 22 5.31 -14.90 -23.63
N LYS A 23 5.39 -13.58 -23.87
CA LYS A 23 6.27 -12.68 -23.08
C LYS A 23 5.53 -11.82 -22.03
N ILE A 24 4.19 -11.91 -21.97
CA ILE A 24 3.32 -10.99 -21.24
C ILE A 24 3.34 -11.23 -19.72
N VAL A 25 3.58 -12.44 -19.24
CA VAL A 25 3.53 -12.78 -17.80
C VAL A 25 4.55 -11.99 -16.96
N ARG A 26 5.73 -11.67 -17.53
CA ARG A 26 6.74 -10.83 -16.86
C ARG A 26 6.36 -9.34 -16.86
N PHE A 27 5.71 -8.86 -17.91
CA PHE A 27 5.30 -7.45 -18.02
C PHE A 27 4.04 -7.12 -17.22
N THR A 28 3.14 -8.08 -16.98
CA THR A 28 2.00 -7.89 -16.06
C THR A 28 2.44 -7.63 -14.62
N LYS A 29 3.61 -8.12 -14.20
CA LYS A 29 4.18 -7.78 -12.88
C LYS A 29 4.65 -6.32 -12.82
N LEU A 30 5.19 -5.79 -13.93
CA LEU A 30 5.64 -4.40 -14.01
C LEU A 30 4.48 -3.40 -13.93
N GLY A 31 3.32 -3.73 -14.52
CA GLY A 31 2.10 -2.90 -14.40
C GLY A 31 1.58 -2.76 -12.95
N ARG A 32 1.83 -3.74 -12.08
CA ARG A 32 1.49 -3.65 -10.65
C ARG A 32 2.43 -2.68 -9.93
N VAL A 33 3.73 -2.72 -10.25
CA VAL A 33 4.73 -1.78 -9.72
C VAL A 33 4.45 -0.34 -10.18
N ILE A 34 4.02 -0.14 -11.43
CA ILE A 34 3.65 1.18 -11.95
C ILE A 34 2.42 1.75 -11.20
N ARG A 35 1.42 0.92 -10.86
CA ARG A 35 0.29 1.35 -10.02
C ARG A 35 0.74 1.80 -8.62
N VAL A 36 1.69 1.09 -8.02
CA VAL A 36 2.32 1.43 -6.73
C VAL A 36 3.06 2.77 -6.83
N VAL A 37 3.77 3.04 -7.93
CA VAL A 37 4.39 4.35 -8.20
C VAL A 37 3.34 5.46 -8.35
N GLY A 38 2.18 5.14 -8.95
CA GLY A 38 1.03 6.04 -9.03
C GLY A 38 0.51 6.48 -7.65
N MET A 39 0.64 5.65 -6.62
CA MET A 39 0.23 5.98 -5.25
C MET A 39 1.09 7.08 -4.61
N MET A 40 2.32 7.32 -5.11
CA MET A 40 3.15 8.46 -4.69
C MET A 40 2.56 9.81 -5.10
N ARG A 41 1.58 9.84 -6.02
CA ARG A 41 0.88 11.09 -6.40
C ARG A 41 0.12 11.72 -5.22
N MET A 42 -0.27 10.92 -4.21
CA MET A 42 -0.95 11.44 -3.01
C MET A 42 -0.10 12.44 -2.21
N VAL A 43 1.23 12.32 -2.22
CA VAL A 43 2.12 13.29 -1.56
C VAL A 43 1.92 14.70 -2.12
N ARG A 44 1.60 14.82 -3.41
CA ARG A 44 1.30 16.12 -4.01
C ARG A 44 -0.09 16.61 -3.70
N VAL A 45 -1.06 15.72 -3.65
CA VAL A 45 -2.42 16.07 -3.26
C VAL A 45 -2.41 16.68 -1.86
N ILE A 46 -1.60 16.12 -0.95
CA ILE A 46 -1.40 16.67 0.40
C ILE A 46 -0.79 18.08 0.35
N ARG A 47 0.27 18.30 -0.44
CA ARG A 47 0.90 19.64 -0.58
C ARG A 47 -0.07 20.68 -1.15
N ILE A 48 -0.80 20.29 -2.19
CA ILE A 48 -1.82 21.15 -2.80
C ILE A 48 -2.91 21.46 -1.76
N ALA A 49 -3.40 20.45 -1.03
CA ALA A 49 -4.39 20.64 0.02
C ALA A 49 -3.90 21.59 1.13
N GLU A 50 -2.63 21.52 1.53
CA GLU A 50 -2.04 22.48 2.48
C GLU A 50 -2.01 23.91 1.91
N GLU A 51 -1.62 24.10 0.66
CA GLU A 51 -1.62 25.42 0.01
C GLU A 51 -3.03 26.02 -0.06
N TYR A 52 -4.05 25.23 -0.41
CA TYR A 52 -5.45 25.67 -0.40
C TYR A 52 -5.93 25.95 1.03
N ALA A 53 -5.57 25.11 2.01
CA ALA A 53 -5.91 25.34 3.41
C ALA A 53 -5.35 26.68 3.92
N ASN A 54 -4.10 26.99 3.60
CA ASN A 54 -3.45 28.24 4.00
C ASN A 54 -4.10 29.49 3.38
N MET A 55 -4.70 29.38 2.19
CA MET A 55 -5.31 30.51 1.49
C MET A 55 -6.75 30.82 1.93
N TRP A 56 -7.52 29.82 2.37
CA TRP A 56 -8.96 29.96 2.61
C TRP A 56 -9.40 29.81 4.07
N LEU A 57 -8.55 29.26 4.95
CA LEU A 57 -8.92 28.93 6.33
C LEU A 57 -8.40 29.96 7.35
N SER A 58 -9.14 30.13 8.46
CA SER A 58 -8.68 30.89 9.62
C SER A 58 -7.59 30.13 10.40
N GLU A 59 -6.76 30.83 11.17
CA GLU A 59 -5.60 30.24 11.88
C GLU A 59 -5.93 28.98 12.70
N ALA A 60 -7.05 28.99 13.43
CA ALA A 60 -7.48 27.83 14.22
C ALA A 60 -7.85 26.62 13.34
N SER A 61 -8.53 26.86 12.21
CA SER A 61 -8.89 25.82 11.24
C SER A 61 -7.70 25.34 10.41
N GLN A 62 -6.67 26.16 10.19
CA GLN A 62 -5.42 25.75 9.55
C GLN A 62 -4.69 24.70 10.40
N LEU A 63 -4.61 24.91 11.72
CA LEU A 63 -3.99 23.94 12.63
C LEU A 63 -4.73 22.60 12.58
N ALA A 64 -6.07 22.62 12.69
CA ALA A 64 -6.88 21.41 12.61
C ALA A 64 -6.71 20.69 11.25
N CYS A 65 -6.70 21.43 10.15
CA CYS A 65 -6.51 20.88 8.81
C CYS A 65 -5.13 20.21 8.67
N ARG A 66 -4.06 20.85 9.17
CA ARG A 66 -2.71 20.28 9.15
C ARG A 66 -2.63 18.97 9.93
N VAL A 67 -3.24 18.90 11.12
CA VAL A 67 -3.30 17.65 11.92
C VAL A 67 -4.04 16.56 11.15
N VAL A 68 -5.19 16.87 10.54
CA VAL A 68 -5.95 15.90 9.73
C VAL A 68 -5.11 15.41 8.54
N LEU A 69 -4.42 16.30 7.83
CA LEU A 69 -3.55 15.93 6.71
C LEU A 69 -2.40 15.02 7.14
N ILE A 70 -1.81 15.26 8.32
CA ILE A 70 -0.78 14.37 8.90
C ILE A 70 -1.38 12.98 9.17
N ILE A 71 -2.55 12.90 9.82
CA ILE A 71 -3.21 11.62 10.11
C ILE A 71 -3.51 10.86 8.82
N LEU A 72 -4.06 11.54 7.80
CA LEU A 72 -4.35 10.94 6.49
C LEU A 72 -3.07 10.47 5.80
N SER A 73 -1.97 11.22 5.93
CA SER A 73 -0.66 10.83 5.39
C SER A 73 -0.13 9.55 6.04
N ILE A 74 -0.28 9.42 7.36
CA ILE A 74 0.09 8.22 8.12
C ILE A 74 -0.79 7.03 7.72
N MET A 75 -2.11 7.22 7.63
CA MET A 75 -3.04 6.18 7.19
C MET A 75 -2.73 5.71 5.76
N TRP A 76 -2.37 6.63 4.87
CA TRP A 76 -1.97 6.30 3.50
C TRP A 76 -0.68 5.48 3.46
N ALA A 77 0.33 5.88 4.24
CA ALA A 77 1.58 5.13 4.37
C ALA A 77 1.32 3.72 4.93
N ALA A 78 0.47 3.60 5.95
CA ALA A 78 0.06 2.32 6.53
C ALA A 78 -0.66 1.44 5.51
N HIS A 79 -1.61 1.99 4.73
CA HIS A 79 -2.28 1.28 3.65
C HIS A 79 -1.28 0.76 2.62
N PHE A 80 -0.35 1.61 2.17
CA PHE A 80 0.67 1.23 1.21
C PHE A 80 1.54 0.07 1.71
N LEU A 81 2.09 0.21 2.92
CA LEU A 81 2.93 -0.81 3.54
C LEU A 81 2.14 -2.11 3.77
N SER A 82 0.89 -2.02 4.21
CA SER A 82 0.01 -3.18 4.39
C SER A 82 -0.30 -3.90 3.09
N CYS A 83 -0.54 -3.17 1.99
CA CYS A 83 -0.82 -3.74 0.67
C CYS A 83 0.40 -4.49 0.13
N VAL A 84 1.60 -3.93 0.31
CA VAL A 84 2.85 -4.61 -0.03
C VAL A 84 3.04 -5.86 0.84
N TRP A 85 2.83 -5.75 2.14
CA TRP A 85 3.00 -6.87 3.08
C TRP A 85 2.00 -8.01 2.85
N PHE A 86 0.74 -7.66 2.61
CA PHE A 86 -0.32 -8.59 2.22
C PHE A 86 0.00 -9.27 0.88
N PHE A 87 0.48 -8.51 -0.11
CA PHE A 87 0.90 -9.05 -1.39
C PHE A 87 2.06 -10.05 -1.24
N ILE A 88 3.09 -9.73 -0.45
CA ILE A 88 4.19 -10.65 -0.16
C ILE A 88 3.66 -11.93 0.49
N GLY A 89 2.74 -11.82 1.44
CA GLY A 89 2.13 -12.96 2.12
C GLY A 89 1.31 -13.88 1.22
N MET A 90 0.55 -13.32 0.27
CA MET A 90 -0.22 -14.11 -0.69
C MET A 90 0.61 -14.85 -1.75
N ASN A 91 1.79 -14.33 -2.10
CA ASN A 91 2.58 -14.84 -3.22
C ASN A 91 3.74 -15.70 -2.74
N VAL A 92 3.42 -16.94 -2.34
CA VAL A 92 4.40 -17.96 -1.91
C VAL A 92 5.48 -18.22 -2.97
N GLU A 93 5.15 -18.09 -4.26
CA GLU A 93 6.08 -18.26 -5.39
C GLU A 93 7.26 -17.27 -5.38
N VAL A 94 7.18 -16.18 -4.61
CA VAL A 94 8.25 -15.18 -4.48
C VAL A 94 9.24 -15.57 -3.37
N SER A 95 8.92 -16.58 -2.56
CA SER A 95 9.77 -17.02 -1.45
C SER A 95 10.76 -18.08 -1.91
N ASP A 96 12.04 -17.88 -1.60
CA ASP A 96 13.11 -18.85 -1.87
C ASP A 96 12.94 -20.15 -1.06
N THR A 97 12.22 -20.08 0.07
CA THR A 97 11.94 -21.24 0.93
C THR A 97 10.62 -21.92 0.60
N GLY A 98 9.80 -21.33 -0.29
CA GLY A 98 8.44 -21.79 -0.56
C GLY A 98 7.47 -21.61 0.62
N ALA A 99 7.87 -20.87 1.67
CA ALA A 99 7.02 -20.55 2.81
C ALA A 99 6.72 -19.04 2.86
N SER A 100 5.53 -18.68 3.33
CA SER A 100 5.11 -17.28 3.52
C SER A 100 4.72 -17.02 4.97
N TRP A 101 4.71 -15.75 5.39
CA TRP A 101 4.28 -15.39 6.74
C TRP A 101 2.81 -15.74 7.03
N PHE A 102 1.99 -15.97 6.00
CA PHE A 102 0.62 -16.50 6.13
C PHE A 102 0.59 -17.94 6.69
N GLU A 103 1.63 -18.74 6.46
CA GLU A 103 1.68 -20.14 6.89
C GLU A 103 2.07 -20.27 8.36
N GLY A 104 2.89 -19.36 8.87
CA GLY A 104 3.26 -19.30 10.29
C GLY A 104 2.23 -18.59 11.18
N ALA A 105 1.27 -17.88 10.57
CA ALA A 105 0.21 -17.19 11.30
C ALA A 105 -1.02 -18.08 11.43
N ALA A 106 -1.35 -18.47 12.67
CA ALA A 106 -2.58 -19.18 13.00
C ALA A 106 -3.45 -18.33 13.93
N VAL A 107 -4.76 -18.38 13.70
CA VAL A 107 -5.77 -17.71 14.50
C VAL A 107 -6.50 -18.77 15.30
N GLN A 108 -6.60 -18.60 16.61
CA GLN A 108 -7.40 -19.48 17.46
C GLN A 108 -8.87 -19.02 17.42
N VAL A 109 -9.74 -19.81 16.81
CA VAL A 109 -11.19 -19.56 16.77
C VAL A 109 -11.87 -20.71 17.49
N GLN A 110 -12.56 -20.42 18.60
CA GLN A 110 -13.30 -21.42 19.39
C GLN A 110 -12.47 -22.63 19.87
N GLY A 111 -11.15 -22.48 20.04
CA GLY A 111 -10.25 -23.53 20.50
C GLY A 111 -9.63 -24.37 19.36
N GLU A 112 -9.97 -24.08 18.10
CA GLU A 112 -9.29 -24.65 16.93
C GLU A 112 -8.33 -23.63 16.29
N SER A 113 -7.17 -24.11 15.85
CA SER A 113 -6.19 -23.32 15.11
C SER A 113 -6.56 -23.25 13.63
N LEU A 114 -7.11 -22.11 13.19
CA LEU A 114 -7.35 -21.82 11.79
C LEU A 114 -6.09 -21.17 11.18
N SER A 115 -5.62 -21.67 10.03
CA SER A 115 -4.55 -20.99 9.29
C SER A 115 -5.02 -19.61 8.84
N LEU A 116 -4.15 -18.59 8.90
CA LEU A 116 -4.47 -17.26 8.37
C LEU A 116 -4.85 -17.31 6.88
N ARG A 117 -4.31 -18.28 6.13
CA ARG A 117 -4.63 -18.48 4.72
C ARG A 117 -6.09 -18.86 4.47
N ASP A 118 -6.70 -19.57 5.42
CA ASP A 118 -8.09 -20.01 5.33
C ASP A 118 -9.07 -18.98 5.92
N ALA A 119 -8.56 -17.95 6.61
CA ALA A 119 -9.37 -16.86 7.11
C ALA A 119 -9.92 -15.97 5.96
N GLY A 120 -10.98 -15.21 6.26
CA GLY A 120 -11.56 -14.28 5.29
C GLY A 120 -10.58 -13.18 4.87
N VAL A 121 -10.65 -12.74 3.62
CA VAL A 121 -9.76 -11.72 3.03
C VAL A 121 -9.72 -10.42 3.84
N VAL A 122 -10.87 -9.99 4.38
CA VAL A 122 -10.96 -8.79 5.23
C VAL A 122 -10.11 -8.95 6.49
N TYR A 123 -10.14 -10.13 7.10
CA TYR A 123 -9.36 -10.42 8.29
C TYR A 123 -7.87 -10.46 7.96
N GLN A 124 -7.48 -11.17 6.90
CA GLN A 124 -6.10 -11.22 6.44
C GLN A 124 -5.52 -9.82 6.17
N TYR A 125 -6.30 -8.98 5.48
CA TYR A 125 -5.91 -7.60 5.20
C TYR A 125 -5.82 -6.75 6.48
N SER A 126 -6.77 -6.92 7.40
CA SER A 126 -6.76 -6.21 8.69
C SER A 126 -5.53 -6.56 9.53
N VAL A 127 -5.10 -7.82 9.51
CA VAL A 127 -3.85 -8.26 10.17
C VAL A 127 -2.63 -7.61 9.52
N SER A 128 -2.57 -7.58 8.18
CA SER A 128 -1.49 -6.88 7.47
C SER A 128 -1.47 -5.37 7.74
N PHE A 129 -2.64 -4.75 7.87
CA PHE A 129 -2.79 -3.33 8.20
C PHE A 129 -2.39 -3.02 9.63
N HIS A 130 -2.81 -3.85 10.59
CA HIS A 130 -2.38 -3.75 11.98
C HIS A 130 -0.86 -3.88 12.12
N TRP A 131 -0.26 -4.83 11.41
CA TRP A 131 1.20 -4.97 11.37
C TRP A 131 1.86 -3.69 10.84
N ALA A 132 1.38 -3.14 9.72
CA ALA A 132 1.94 -1.92 9.12
C ALA A 132 1.84 -0.70 10.06
N ILE A 133 0.69 -0.50 10.73
CA ILE A 133 0.53 0.56 11.72
C ILE A 133 1.50 0.37 12.88
N SER A 134 1.68 -0.85 13.37
CA SER A 134 2.59 -1.14 14.46
C SER A 134 4.03 -0.75 14.12
N GLN A 135 4.49 -1.02 12.88
CA GLN A 135 5.82 -0.61 12.43
C GLN A 135 5.98 0.92 12.37
N ILE A 136 4.96 1.62 11.86
CA ILE A 136 4.99 3.09 11.75
C ILE A 136 4.96 3.74 13.14
N ALA A 137 4.14 3.21 14.05
CA ALA A 137 4.02 3.72 15.41
C ALA A 137 5.29 3.49 16.24
N LEU A 138 5.94 2.32 16.11
CA LEU A 138 7.19 2.02 16.81
C LEU A 138 8.36 2.86 16.31
N GLY A 139 8.48 3.07 14.99
CA GLY A 139 9.53 3.93 14.41
C GLY A 139 9.40 5.42 14.78
N ALA A 140 8.22 5.87 15.22
CA ALA A 140 8.02 7.24 15.70
C ALA A 140 8.52 7.48 17.14
N ILE A 141 8.76 6.41 17.91
CA ILE A 141 9.17 6.49 19.32
C ILE A 141 10.69 6.69 19.45
N ASP A 142 11.49 6.17 18.51
CA ASP A 142 12.96 6.20 18.59
C ASP A 142 13.61 7.57 18.23
N THR A 143 12.80 8.60 17.96
CA THR A 143 13.30 9.95 17.61
C THR A 143 13.09 11.03 18.67
N MET A 144 12.70 10.66 19.91
CA MET A 144 12.69 11.56 21.08
C MET A 144 13.74 11.13 22.10
#